data_AF-A0A9X8HG98-F1
#
_entry.id   AF-A0A9X8HG98-F1
#
_cell.length_a   1.000
_cell.length_b   1.000
_cell.length_c   1.000
_cell.angle_alpha   90.00
_cell.angle_beta   90.00
_cell.angle_gamma   90.00
#
_symmetry.space_group_name_H-M   'P 1'
#
loop_
_entity.id
_entity.type
_entity.pdbx_description
1 polymer ?
#
loop_
_entity_poly.entity_id
_entity_poly.type
_entity_poly.pdbx_seq_one_letter_code
_entity_poly.pdbx_strand_id
1 'polypeptide(L)'
;ATAMSLSQFNVHKSTQYSTVIFVVASYGTGGPTDDATSFYNWLKTSLKPDLSHMQYTVFGCGNSDYTDSYNGMAKFVDAKIGAFGATRFFDLSLGDAAGEIDHLDNDYDAWEGRVLDVVAPMATADTTSSTTTTIPATAQFISIVKLSSTALQVDFATDVPYTGTGILALYPQNAKEIVSAVAHRCGYNLDHWVDLVDDKAGGAPASIPLPCTVADALTHYVDLCAVSRTIVSALA
;
A
#
# COMPACT_ATOMS: atom_id res chain seq x y z
N ALA A 1 -8.54 6.80 -13.96
CA ALA A 1 -7.34 6.05 -13.55
C ALA A 1 -7.79 4.96 -12.61
N THR A 2 -7.25 3.75 -12.74
CA THR A 2 -7.61 2.60 -11.91
C THR A 2 -6.39 2.18 -11.10
N ALA A 3 -6.56 1.98 -9.80
CA ALA A 3 -5.54 1.40 -8.92
C ALA A 3 -5.87 -0.07 -8.64
N MET A 4 -4.86 -0.93 -8.64
CA MET A 4 -5.00 -2.36 -8.31
C MET A 4 -3.70 -2.90 -7.74
N SER A 5 -3.78 -3.95 -6.90
CA SER A 5 -2.58 -4.69 -6.47
C SER A 5 -1.96 -5.44 -7.66
N LEU A 6 -0.65 -5.67 -7.65
CA LEU A 6 0.03 -6.49 -8.65
C LEU A 6 -0.45 -7.94 -8.67
N SER A 7 -1.07 -8.42 -7.59
CA SER A 7 -1.72 -9.73 -7.56
C SER A 7 -2.93 -9.83 -8.52
N GLN A 8 -3.54 -8.68 -8.83
CA GLN A 8 -4.69 -8.55 -9.74
C GLN A 8 -4.26 -8.11 -11.15
N PHE A 9 -3.00 -7.72 -11.33
CA PHE A 9 -2.48 -7.28 -12.62
C PHE A 9 -2.43 -8.44 -13.62
N ASN A 10 -3.37 -8.44 -14.57
CA ASN A 10 -3.45 -9.49 -15.57
C ASN A 10 -2.51 -9.22 -16.75
N VAL A 11 -1.35 -9.86 -16.73
CA VAL A 11 -0.30 -9.77 -17.78
C VAL A 11 -0.79 -10.20 -19.17
N HIS A 12 -1.79 -11.07 -19.26
CA HIS A 12 -2.37 -11.49 -20.55
C HIS A 12 -3.32 -10.46 -21.15
N LYS A 13 -3.71 -9.45 -20.37
CA LYS A 13 -4.50 -8.30 -20.82
C LYS A 13 -3.63 -7.04 -20.96
N SER A 14 -2.33 -7.19 -21.18
CA SER A 14 -1.38 -6.07 -21.25
C SER A 14 -1.77 -5.00 -22.26
N THR A 15 -2.44 -5.36 -23.35
CA THR A 15 -2.95 -4.44 -24.39
C THR A 15 -4.04 -3.48 -23.90
N GLN A 16 -4.65 -3.76 -22.74
CA GLN A 16 -5.62 -2.86 -22.10
C GLN A 16 -4.95 -1.74 -21.30
N TYR A 17 -3.62 -1.82 -21.09
CA TYR A 17 -2.88 -0.88 -20.28
C TYR A 17 -1.95 -0.03 -21.17
N SER A 18 -2.42 1.16 -21.54
CA SER A 18 -1.65 2.11 -22.36
C SER A 18 -0.68 2.96 -21.54
N THR A 19 -1.06 3.34 -20.32
CA THR A 19 -0.25 4.15 -19.40
C THR A 19 -0.29 3.50 -18.02
N VAL A 20 0.88 3.11 -17.50
CA VAL A 20 0.99 2.37 -16.24
C VAL A 20 2.00 3.02 -15.31
N ILE A 21 1.58 3.26 -14.07
CA ILE A 21 2.45 3.72 -12.99
C ILE A 21 2.67 2.53 -12.07
N PHE A 22 3.91 2.06 -11.93
CA PHE A 22 4.26 1.01 -10.98
C PHE A 22 4.79 1.65 -9.70
N VAL A 23 4.14 1.37 -8.58
CA VAL A 23 4.64 1.71 -7.23
C VAL A 23 4.97 0.39 -6.54
N VAL A 24 6.25 0.11 -6.31
CA VAL A 24 6.70 -1.23 -5.87
C VAL A 24 7.68 -1.15 -4.71
N ALA A 25 7.41 -1.90 -3.64
CA ALA A 25 8.35 -2.09 -2.55
C ALA A 25 9.33 -3.24 -2.84
N SER A 26 10.51 -3.18 -2.22
CA SER A 26 11.49 -4.27 -2.25
C SER A 26 11.49 -5.01 -0.91
N TYR A 27 11.49 -6.34 -0.95
CA TYR A 27 11.51 -7.18 0.26
C TYR A 27 12.65 -8.20 0.25
N GLY A 28 13.06 -8.64 1.45
CA GLY A 28 14.15 -9.60 1.63
C GLY A 28 15.45 -9.16 0.93
N THR A 29 15.92 -9.95 -0.03
CA THR A 29 17.15 -9.68 -0.79
C THR A 29 16.91 -8.81 -2.04
N GLY A 30 15.93 -7.90 -1.99
CA GLY A 30 15.57 -7.02 -3.12
C GLY A 30 14.56 -7.63 -4.09
N GLY A 31 13.83 -8.65 -3.64
CA GLY A 31 12.79 -9.34 -4.38
C GLY A 31 11.41 -8.67 -4.25
N PRO A 32 10.37 -9.29 -4.82
CA PRO A 32 9.01 -8.78 -4.78
C PRO A 32 8.41 -8.88 -3.37
N THR A 33 7.40 -8.05 -3.10
CA THR A 33 6.40 -8.31 -2.05
C THR A 33 5.54 -9.52 -2.43
N ASP A 34 4.86 -10.11 -1.45
CA ASP A 34 4.07 -11.33 -1.66
C ASP A 34 3.04 -11.16 -2.79
N ASP A 35 2.33 -10.02 -2.81
CA ASP A 35 1.32 -9.71 -3.83
C ASP A 35 1.91 -9.49 -5.24
N ALA A 36 3.21 -9.15 -5.34
CA ALA A 36 3.91 -8.96 -6.61
C ALA A 36 4.60 -10.24 -7.13
N THR A 37 4.56 -11.36 -6.40
CA THR A 37 5.29 -12.59 -6.73
C THR A 37 4.96 -13.15 -8.12
N SER A 38 3.67 -13.24 -8.47
CA SER A 38 3.23 -13.75 -9.77
C SER A 38 3.71 -12.86 -10.92
N PHE A 39 3.60 -11.55 -10.76
CA PHE A 39 4.06 -10.56 -11.74
C PHE A 39 5.59 -10.62 -11.91
N TYR A 40 6.34 -10.68 -10.82
CA TYR A 40 7.79 -10.84 -10.83
C TYR A 40 8.23 -12.10 -11.58
N ASN A 41 7.60 -13.25 -11.30
CA ASN A 41 7.90 -14.51 -11.98
C ASN A 41 7.61 -14.45 -13.48
N TRP A 42 6.53 -13.77 -13.87
CA TRP A 42 6.23 -13.52 -15.28
C TRP A 42 7.31 -12.68 -15.96
N LEU A 43 7.74 -11.56 -15.38
CA LEU A 43 8.84 -10.73 -15.91
C LEU A 43 10.16 -11.52 -16.02
N LYS A 44 10.42 -12.40 -15.04
CA LYS A 44 11.64 -13.21 -14.98
C LYS A 44 11.69 -14.26 -16.08
N THR A 45 10.58 -14.95 -16.34
CA THR A 45 10.52 -16.12 -17.23
C THR A 45 10.10 -15.80 -18.67
N SER A 46 9.48 -14.64 -18.90
CA SER A 46 8.99 -14.29 -20.24
C SER A 46 10.11 -13.97 -21.22
N LEU A 47 9.99 -14.51 -22.43
CA LEU A 47 11.00 -14.45 -23.50
C LEU A 47 10.96 -13.18 -24.36
N LYS A 48 10.42 -12.06 -23.84
CA LYS A 48 10.14 -10.78 -24.53
C LYS A 48 8.74 -10.66 -25.15
N PRO A 49 7.68 -10.53 -24.32
CA PRO A 49 6.38 -10.08 -24.80
C PRO A 49 6.51 -8.68 -25.42
N ASP A 50 5.61 -8.35 -26.34
CA ASP A 50 5.54 -7.01 -26.91
C ASP A 50 4.72 -6.09 -26.00
N LEU A 51 5.38 -5.09 -25.41
CA LEU A 51 4.78 -4.02 -24.64
C LEU A 51 4.96 -2.65 -25.30
N SER A 52 5.22 -2.59 -26.62
CA SER A 52 5.47 -1.34 -27.34
C SER A 52 4.31 -0.34 -27.31
N HIS A 53 3.09 -0.80 -27.04
CA HIS A 53 1.91 0.05 -26.83
C HIS A 53 1.85 0.71 -25.44
N MET A 54 2.68 0.28 -24.49
CA MET A 54 2.65 0.71 -23.10
C MET A 54 3.65 1.83 -22.84
N GLN A 55 3.17 2.89 -22.20
CA GLN A 55 3.98 3.91 -21.55
C GLN A 55 4.01 3.64 -20.05
N TYR A 56 5.18 3.78 -19.41
CA TYR A 56 5.29 3.50 -17.99
C TYR A 56 6.24 4.42 -17.21
N THR A 57 6.09 4.42 -15.90
CA THR A 57 7.10 4.88 -14.93
C THR A 57 7.08 3.96 -13.72
N VAL A 58 8.15 4.01 -12.92
CA VAL A 58 8.31 3.21 -11.71
C VAL A 58 8.76 4.11 -10.57
N PHE A 59 8.02 4.07 -9.46
CA PHE A 59 8.46 4.54 -8.16
C PHE A 59 8.77 3.34 -7.27
N GLY A 60 10.00 3.29 -6.77
CA GLY A 60 10.44 2.25 -5.85
C GLY A 60 10.37 2.69 -4.41
N CYS A 61 9.80 1.85 -3.54
CA CYS A 61 9.89 1.99 -2.09
C CYS A 61 11.00 1.07 -1.59
N GLY A 62 12.20 1.63 -1.39
CA GLY A 62 13.37 0.91 -0.91
C GLY A 62 13.85 1.43 0.44
N ASN A 63 14.93 0.85 0.94
CA ASN A 63 15.64 1.34 2.12
C ASN A 63 17.15 1.15 1.87
N SER A 64 17.91 2.24 1.90
CA SER A 64 19.34 2.25 1.56
C SER A 64 20.25 1.62 2.61
N ASP A 65 19.75 1.35 3.82
CA ASP A 65 20.45 0.50 4.81
C ASP A 65 20.65 -0.93 4.27
N TYR A 66 19.81 -1.36 3.33
CA TYR A 66 19.97 -2.60 2.59
C TYR A 66 20.81 -2.37 1.32
N THR A 67 22.10 -2.10 1.50
CA THR A 67 23.01 -1.64 0.44
C THR A 67 23.01 -2.52 -0.82
N ASP A 68 22.94 -3.84 -0.64
CA ASP A 68 23.03 -4.82 -1.74
C ASP A 68 21.69 -5.02 -2.47
N SER A 69 20.59 -4.57 -1.90
CA SER A 69 19.23 -4.79 -2.41
C SER A 69 18.40 -3.52 -2.51
N TYR A 70 19.01 -2.34 -2.32
CA TYR A 70 18.32 -1.05 -2.35
C TYR A 70 17.50 -0.89 -3.65
N ASN A 71 16.18 -0.82 -3.50
CA ASN A 71 15.22 -0.73 -4.60
C ASN A 71 15.34 -1.85 -5.67
N GLY A 72 15.75 -3.05 -5.27
CA GLY A 72 15.95 -4.18 -6.18
C GLY A 72 14.74 -4.51 -7.05
N MET A 73 13.54 -4.46 -6.48
CA MET A 73 12.31 -4.76 -7.21
C MET A 73 11.98 -3.68 -8.25
N ALA A 74 12.12 -2.40 -7.90
CA ALA A 74 11.86 -1.28 -8.80
C ALA A 74 12.83 -1.27 -10.00
N LYS A 75 14.13 -1.47 -9.73
CA LYS A 75 15.16 -1.60 -10.76
C LYS A 75 14.89 -2.78 -11.69
N PHE A 76 14.43 -3.92 -11.15
CA PHE A 76 14.09 -5.10 -11.93
C PHE A 76 12.87 -4.87 -12.84
N VAL A 77 11.79 -4.30 -12.30
CA VAL A 77 10.57 -3.99 -13.07
C VAL A 77 10.89 -3.01 -14.20
N ASP A 78 11.59 -1.92 -13.89
CA ASP A 78 11.95 -0.91 -14.88
C ASP A 78 12.79 -1.49 -16.02
N ALA A 79 13.83 -2.26 -15.69
CA ALA A 79 14.68 -2.89 -16.71
C ALA A 79 13.92 -3.89 -17.59
N LYS A 80 13.05 -4.71 -16.99
CA LYS A 80 12.32 -5.76 -17.73
C LYS A 80 11.20 -5.20 -18.61
N ILE A 81 10.41 -4.26 -18.09
CA ILE A 81 9.33 -3.63 -18.85
C ILE A 81 9.89 -2.84 -20.04
N GLY A 82 10.99 -2.09 -19.85
CA GLY A 82 11.69 -1.43 -20.95
C GLY A 82 12.27 -2.41 -21.98
N ALA A 83 12.87 -3.53 -21.54
CA ALA A 83 13.37 -4.57 -22.44
C ALA A 83 12.27 -5.26 -23.28
N PHE A 84 11.02 -5.20 -22.82
CA PHE A 84 9.83 -5.70 -23.51
C PHE A 84 9.23 -4.66 -24.47
N GLY A 85 9.86 -3.49 -24.62
CA GLY A 85 9.50 -2.48 -25.62
C GLY A 85 8.63 -1.34 -25.11
N ALA A 86 8.22 -1.36 -23.84
CA ALA A 86 7.48 -0.25 -23.26
C ALA A 86 8.35 1.02 -23.19
N THR A 87 7.70 2.18 -23.32
CA THR A 87 8.39 3.49 -23.32
C THR A 87 8.26 4.16 -21.96
N ARG A 88 9.38 4.60 -21.39
CA ARG A 88 9.36 5.35 -20.14
C ARG A 88 8.86 6.77 -20.39
N PHE A 89 7.80 7.21 -19.71
CA PHE A 89 7.32 8.59 -19.78
C PHE A 89 7.87 9.48 -18.66
N PHE A 90 8.36 8.87 -17.57
CA PHE A 90 9.03 9.54 -16.47
C PHE A 90 10.07 8.62 -15.84
N ASP A 91 11.24 9.17 -15.49
CA ASP A 91 12.40 8.40 -15.00
C ASP A 91 12.10 7.55 -13.75
N LEU A 92 12.78 6.39 -13.66
CA LEU A 92 12.75 5.53 -12.48
C LEU A 92 13.17 6.35 -11.26
N SER A 93 12.30 6.40 -10.25
CA SER A 93 12.54 7.11 -9.00
C SER A 93 12.69 6.11 -7.86
N LEU A 94 13.71 6.30 -7.03
CA LEU A 94 14.12 5.39 -5.98
C LEU A 94 13.90 6.06 -4.62
N GLY A 95 12.74 5.83 -4.02
CA GLY A 95 12.41 6.32 -2.69
C GLY A 95 13.17 5.55 -1.61
N ASP A 96 13.53 6.24 -0.54
CA ASP A 96 14.34 5.70 0.55
C ASP A 96 13.69 5.83 1.92
N ALA A 97 13.38 4.69 2.54
CA ALA A 97 12.87 4.59 3.90
C ALA A 97 13.97 4.50 4.97
N ALA A 98 15.25 4.62 4.60
CA ALA A 98 16.34 4.75 5.56
C ALA A 98 16.38 6.16 6.17
N GLY A 99 16.94 6.28 7.37
CA GLY A 99 17.23 7.58 7.98
C GLY A 99 16.04 8.24 8.69
N GLU A 100 15.70 9.46 8.27
CA GLU A 100 14.75 10.33 8.97
C GLU A 100 13.29 9.92 8.77
N ILE A 101 12.44 10.32 9.73
CA ILE A 101 10.98 10.21 9.63
C ILE A 101 10.52 10.96 8.35
N ASP A 102 9.60 10.36 7.60
CA ASP A 102 9.00 10.88 6.36
C ASP A 102 9.95 11.00 5.14
N HIS A 103 11.17 10.45 5.16
CA HIS A 103 12.08 10.57 4.00
C HIS A 103 11.49 9.96 2.72
N LEU A 104 10.93 8.76 2.82
CA LEU A 104 10.22 8.10 1.71
C LEU A 104 9.01 8.91 1.22
N ASP A 105 8.26 9.51 2.16
CA ASP A 105 7.09 10.33 1.81
C ASP A 105 7.51 11.58 1.03
N ASN A 106 8.66 12.17 1.36
CA ASN A 106 9.19 13.33 0.63
C ASN A 106 9.64 12.98 -0.80
N ASP A 107 10.29 11.82 -0.94
CA ASP A 107 10.65 11.30 -2.25
C ASP A 107 9.40 11.05 -3.09
N TYR A 108 8.35 10.51 -2.47
CA TYR A 108 7.06 10.28 -3.10
C TYR A 108 6.37 11.58 -3.51
N ASP A 109 6.21 12.54 -2.60
CA ASP A 109 5.55 13.84 -2.87
C ASP A 109 6.25 14.58 -4.03
N ALA A 110 7.59 14.62 -4.02
CA ALA A 110 8.36 15.24 -5.08
C ALA A 110 8.22 14.50 -6.42
N TRP A 111 8.10 13.18 -6.39
CA TRP A 111 7.86 12.37 -7.58
C TRP A 111 6.43 12.54 -8.11
N GLU A 112 5.43 12.47 -7.24
CA GLU A 112 4.01 12.53 -7.56
C GLU A 112 3.69 13.82 -8.31
N GLY A 113 4.09 14.98 -7.79
CA GLY A 113 3.84 16.26 -8.45
C GLY A 113 4.37 16.31 -9.88
N ARG A 114 5.61 15.83 -10.08
CA ARG A 114 6.25 15.79 -11.41
C ARG A 114 5.60 14.78 -12.36
N VAL A 115 5.17 13.63 -11.84
CA VAL A 115 4.46 12.64 -12.65
C VAL A 115 3.09 13.15 -13.04
N LEU A 116 2.34 13.76 -12.12
CA LEU A 116 1.03 14.35 -12.37
C LEU A 116 1.10 15.44 -13.44
N ASP A 117 2.14 16.28 -13.44
CA ASP A 117 2.36 17.28 -14.49
C ASP A 117 2.51 16.64 -15.89
N VAL A 118 3.10 15.44 -15.98
CA VAL A 118 3.26 14.69 -17.24
C VAL A 118 1.97 14.00 -17.67
N VAL A 119 1.20 13.44 -16.72
CA VAL A 119 0.01 12.65 -17.04
C VAL A 119 -1.28 13.47 -17.13
N ALA A 120 -1.35 14.66 -16.51
CA ALA A 120 -2.54 15.52 -16.55
C ALA A 120 -3.03 15.85 -17.98
N PRO A 121 -2.14 16.11 -18.97
CA PRO A 121 -2.57 16.30 -20.37
C PRO A 121 -3.11 15.03 -21.05
N MET A 122 -2.91 13.85 -20.45
CA MET A 122 -3.22 12.54 -21.04
C MET A 122 -4.55 11.93 -20.54
N ALA A 123 -5.23 12.58 -19.59
CA ALA A 123 -6.36 11.99 -18.88
C ALA A 123 -7.70 12.15 -19.62
N THR A 124 -8.26 11.04 -20.10
CA THR A 124 -9.71 10.84 -20.31
C THR A 124 -10.20 9.77 -19.33
N ALA A 125 -11.18 10.11 -18.50
CA ALA A 125 -11.62 9.29 -17.36
C ALA A 125 -12.47 8.09 -17.79
N ASP A 126 -12.27 6.92 -17.15
CA ASP A 126 -13.35 6.18 -16.48
C ASP A 126 -12.90 4.94 -15.67
N THR A 127 -13.72 4.66 -14.64
CA THR A 127 -14.05 3.41 -13.91
C THR A 127 -13.16 2.82 -12.79
N THR A 128 -13.91 2.53 -11.71
CA THR A 128 -13.66 2.03 -10.35
C THR A 128 -13.42 0.52 -10.27
N SER A 129 -12.75 0.05 -9.21
CA SER A 129 -12.63 -1.37 -8.87
C SER A 129 -12.75 -1.60 -7.35
N SER A 130 -13.36 -2.71 -6.96
CA SER A 130 -13.66 -3.08 -5.57
C SER A 130 -12.82 -4.27 -5.10
N THR A 131 -12.30 -4.23 -3.87
CA THR A 131 -11.62 -5.36 -3.21
C THR A 131 -12.47 -5.97 -2.09
N THR A 132 -12.32 -7.28 -1.89
CA THR A 132 -12.98 -8.04 -0.82
C THR A 132 -12.12 -8.02 0.44
N THR A 133 -12.68 -7.62 1.58
CA THR A 133 -11.99 -7.64 2.88
C THR A 133 -12.17 -8.99 3.57
N THR A 134 -11.07 -9.62 3.98
CA THR A 134 -11.08 -10.80 4.86
C THR A 134 -10.93 -10.35 6.31
N ILE A 135 -11.83 -10.78 7.19
CA ILE A 135 -11.74 -10.49 8.63
C ILE A 135 -10.72 -11.45 9.25
N PRO A 136 -9.67 -10.96 9.93
CA PRO A 136 -8.69 -11.81 10.58
C PRO A 136 -9.28 -12.56 11.79
N ALA A 137 -8.78 -13.77 12.05
CA ALA A 137 -9.20 -14.57 13.19
C ALA A 137 -8.72 -13.95 14.52
N THR A 138 -9.56 -13.97 15.56
CA THR A 138 -9.21 -13.50 16.90
C THR A 138 -8.54 -14.61 17.71
N ALA A 139 -7.38 -14.31 18.31
CA ALA A 139 -6.70 -15.19 19.25
C ALA A 139 -6.87 -14.70 20.70
N GLN A 140 -6.97 -15.61 21.67
CA GLN A 140 -7.02 -15.27 23.08
C GLN A 140 -5.61 -15.19 23.68
N PHE A 141 -5.29 -14.07 24.33
CA PHE A 141 -4.06 -13.95 25.11
C PHE A 141 -4.18 -14.78 26.39
N ILE A 142 -3.14 -15.55 26.68
CA ILE A 142 -2.96 -16.31 27.91
C ILE A 142 -2.23 -15.43 28.93
N SER A 143 -1.16 -14.75 28.51
CA SER A 143 -0.36 -13.91 29.39
C SER A 143 0.37 -12.80 28.62
N ILE A 144 0.63 -11.68 29.29
CA ILE A 144 1.50 -10.61 28.78
C ILE A 144 2.50 -10.26 29.89
N VAL A 145 3.78 -10.49 29.63
CA VAL A 145 4.87 -10.24 30.58
C VAL A 145 5.77 -9.14 30.03
N LYS A 146 5.97 -8.07 30.81
CA LYS A 146 6.93 -7.03 30.50
C LYS A 146 8.35 -7.53 30.77
N LEU A 147 9.15 -7.63 29.71
CA LEU A 147 10.55 -8.02 29.79
C LEU A 147 11.46 -6.79 30.02
N SER A 148 11.12 -5.67 29.39
CA SER A 148 11.87 -4.40 29.52
C SER A 148 10.97 -3.19 29.25
N SER A 149 11.54 -1.98 29.18
CA SER A 149 10.83 -0.79 28.71
C SER A 149 10.39 -0.87 27.24
N THR A 150 10.99 -1.75 26.43
CA THR A 150 10.77 -1.86 24.98
C THR A 150 10.38 -3.26 24.52
N ALA A 151 10.24 -4.22 25.43
CA ALA A 151 9.97 -5.61 25.10
C ALA A 151 8.86 -6.22 25.97
N LEU A 152 7.94 -6.92 25.30
CA LEU A 152 6.85 -7.71 25.89
C LEU A 152 6.96 -9.15 25.39
N GLN A 153 6.73 -10.10 26.29
CA GLN A 153 6.42 -11.48 25.94
C GLN A 153 4.90 -11.63 25.98
N VAL A 154 4.31 -12.20 24.93
CA VAL A 154 2.87 -12.46 24.82
C VAL A 154 2.66 -13.95 24.57
N ASP A 155 1.99 -14.61 25.50
CA ASP A 155 1.55 -15.98 25.33
C ASP A 155 0.10 -15.95 24.84
N PHE A 156 -0.24 -16.74 23.82
CA PHE A 156 -1.58 -16.79 23.25
C PHE A 156 -1.95 -18.22 22.85
N ALA A 157 -3.25 -18.52 22.90
CA ALA A 157 -3.77 -19.80 22.43
C ALA A 157 -3.94 -19.76 20.92
N THR A 158 -3.48 -20.79 20.22
CA THR A 158 -3.68 -20.95 18.78
C THR A 158 -3.82 -22.42 18.41
N ASP A 159 -4.85 -22.71 17.61
CA ASP A 159 -4.99 -24.00 16.92
C ASP A 159 -4.37 -23.95 15.51
N VAL A 160 -3.88 -22.77 15.10
CA VAL A 160 -3.18 -22.58 13.82
C VAL A 160 -1.75 -23.09 13.97
N PRO A 161 -1.36 -24.12 13.21
CA PRO A 161 0.01 -24.62 13.24
C PRO A 161 0.97 -23.55 12.73
N TYR A 162 2.12 -23.43 13.39
CA TYR A 162 3.16 -22.46 13.03
C TYR A 162 4.54 -23.12 13.05
N THR A 163 5.49 -22.51 12.36
CA THR A 163 6.91 -22.88 12.41
C THR A 163 7.69 -21.84 13.22
N GLY A 164 8.86 -22.19 13.75
CA GLY A 164 9.67 -21.25 14.55
C GLY A 164 10.13 -19.99 13.80
N THR A 165 9.98 -19.94 12.48
CA THR A 165 10.29 -18.78 11.62
C THR A 165 9.04 -18.14 11.03
N GLY A 166 7.84 -18.54 11.46
CA GLY A 166 6.59 -17.94 11.05
C GLY A 166 6.46 -16.49 11.53
N ILE A 167 5.68 -15.71 10.80
CA ILE A 167 5.37 -14.32 11.16
C ILE A 167 3.96 -14.30 11.74
N LEU A 168 3.81 -13.71 12.92
CA LEU A 168 2.51 -13.39 13.51
C LEU A 168 2.18 -11.93 13.19
N ALA A 169 1.13 -11.71 12.41
CA ALA A 169 0.60 -10.37 12.19
C ALA A 169 -0.36 -9.99 13.32
N LEU A 170 -0.13 -8.85 13.96
CA LEU A 170 -1.05 -8.27 14.94
C LEU A 170 -1.80 -7.11 14.28
N TYR A 171 -3.12 -7.10 14.41
CA TYR A 171 -3.97 -6.02 13.94
C TYR A 171 -4.26 -5.08 15.12
N PRO A 172 -3.60 -3.91 15.20
CA PRO A 172 -3.78 -2.99 16.32
C PRO A 172 -5.16 -2.31 16.26
N GLN A 173 -5.56 -1.73 17.38
CA GLN A 173 -6.74 -0.88 17.49
C GLN A 173 -6.31 0.48 18.01
N ASN A 174 -6.90 1.55 17.49
CA ASN A 174 -6.63 2.89 18.03
C ASN A 174 -7.11 2.98 19.48
N ALA A 175 -6.35 3.69 20.31
CA ALA A 175 -6.72 3.95 21.69
C ALA A 175 -8.03 4.77 21.75
N LYS A 176 -8.90 4.45 22.71
CA LYS A 176 -10.22 5.10 22.84
C LYS A 176 -10.13 6.61 22.98
N GLU A 177 -9.07 7.09 23.64
CA GLU A 177 -8.79 8.50 23.86
C GLU A 177 -8.49 9.21 22.54
N ILE A 178 -7.74 8.55 21.63
CA ILE A 178 -7.43 9.08 20.29
C ILE A 178 -8.68 9.10 19.43
N VAL A 179 -9.43 8.00 19.39
CA VAL A 179 -10.70 7.90 18.65
C VAL A 179 -11.67 9.02 19.08
N SER A 180 -11.83 9.21 20.39
CA SER A 180 -12.70 10.25 20.94
C SER A 180 -12.21 11.66 20.58
N ALA A 181 -10.90 11.90 20.64
CA ALA A 181 -10.32 13.20 20.31
C ALA A 181 -10.51 13.54 18.83
N VAL A 182 -10.27 12.59 17.93
CA VAL A 182 -10.45 12.77 16.48
C VAL A 182 -11.93 13.00 16.15
N ALA A 183 -12.83 12.15 16.64
CA ALA A 183 -14.27 12.30 16.41
C ALA A 183 -14.78 13.67 16.89
N HIS A 184 -14.38 14.10 18.09
CA HIS A 184 -14.74 15.41 18.62
C HIS A 184 -14.20 16.56 17.75
N ARG A 185 -12.94 16.48 17.33
CA ARG A 185 -12.29 17.53 16.51
C ARG A 185 -12.93 17.66 15.13
N CYS A 186 -13.34 16.55 14.54
CA CYS A 186 -14.00 16.50 13.24
C CYS A 186 -15.53 16.68 13.31
N GLY A 187 -16.11 16.79 14.49
CA GLY A 187 -17.56 16.97 14.67
C GLY A 187 -18.40 15.71 14.38
N TYR A 188 -17.79 14.52 14.47
CA TYR A 188 -18.50 13.26 14.24
C TYR A 188 -19.16 12.72 15.52
N ASN A 189 -20.32 12.09 15.36
CA ASN A 189 -20.95 11.29 16.40
C ASN A 189 -20.50 9.82 16.26
N LEU A 190 -19.91 9.26 17.32
CA LEU A 190 -19.36 7.91 17.35
C LEU A 190 -20.41 6.81 17.09
N ASP A 191 -21.66 7.03 17.51
CA ASP A 191 -22.76 6.06 17.34
C ASP A 191 -23.44 6.18 15.96
N HIS A 192 -23.01 7.13 15.13
CA HIS A 192 -23.56 7.30 13.81
C HIS A 192 -23.13 6.15 12.90
N TRP A 193 -24.10 5.62 12.14
CA TRP A 193 -23.85 4.59 11.15
C TRP A 193 -23.35 5.21 9.85
N VAL A 194 -22.33 4.58 9.28
CA VAL A 194 -21.79 4.86 7.95
C VAL A 194 -22.26 3.71 7.05
N ASP A 195 -23.05 4.06 6.05
CA ASP A 195 -23.57 3.12 5.05
C ASP A 195 -22.84 3.27 3.72
N LEU A 196 -23.01 2.30 2.81
CA LEU A 196 -22.60 2.42 1.41
C LEU A 196 -23.42 3.53 0.75
N VAL A 197 -22.79 4.69 0.47
CA VAL A 197 -23.40 5.71 -0.38
C VAL A 197 -23.15 5.32 -1.84
N ASP A 198 -24.22 5.15 -2.62
CA ASP A 198 -24.13 4.95 -4.07
C ASP A 198 -23.41 6.14 -4.74
N ASP A 199 -22.45 5.79 -5.59
CA ASP A 199 -21.49 6.60 -6.34
C ASP A 199 -21.96 7.99 -6.82
N LYS A 200 -21.27 9.05 -6.34
CA LYS A 200 -20.86 10.25 -7.13
C LYS A 200 -19.65 11.00 -6.56
N ALA A 201 -19.21 10.70 -5.33
CA ALA A 201 -18.14 11.45 -4.65
C ALA A 201 -17.06 10.51 -4.10
N GLY A 202 -16.37 9.78 -4.99
CA GLY A 202 -15.29 8.86 -4.62
C GLY A 202 -15.81 7.66 -3.83
N GLY A 203 -15.82 6.48 -4.45
CA GLY A 203 -16.28 5.25 -3.78
C GLY A 203 -15.63 5.06 -2.41
N ALA A 204 -16.36 4.42 -1.49
CA ALA A 204 -15.86 4.11 -0.14
C ALA A 204 -14.44 3.51 -0.24
N PRO A 205 -13.50 3.89 0.66
CA PRO A 205 -12.19 3.24 0.69
C PRO A 205 -12.41 1.74 0.77
N ALA A 206 -11.87 0.98 -0.18
CA ALA A 206 -12.16 -0.44 -0.38
C ALA A 206 -11.71 -1.36 0.78
N SER A 207 -11.30 -0.77 1.90
CA SER A 207 -10.74 -1.36 3.12
C SER A 207 -11.64 -1.23 4.35
N ILE A 208 -12.71 -0.44 4.34
CA ILE A 208 -13.63 -0.30 5.49
C ILE A 208 -14.86 -1.20 5.27
N PRO A 209 -15.09 -2.22 6.13
CA PRO A 209 -16.31 -3.02 6.09
C PRO A 209 -17.51 -2.13 6.41
N LEU A 210 -18.41 -1.97 5.43
CA LEU A 210 -19.64 -1.21 5.57
C LEU A 210 -20.87 -2.14 5.50
N PRO A 211 -21.97 -1.83 6.21
CA PRO A 211 -22.12 -0.68 7.10
C PRO A 211 -21.41 -0.88 8.45
N CYS A 212 -20.90 0.20 9.04
CA CYS A 212 -20.30 0.19 10.38
C CYS A 212 -20.54 1.53 11.10
N THR A 213 -20.27 1.60 12.40
CA THR A 213 -20.33 2.88 13.13
C THR A 213 -19.07 3.72 12.88
N VAL A 214 -19.17 5.04 13.10
CA VAL A 214 -17.99 5.92 13.12
C VAL A 214 -16.96 5.43 14.14
N ALA A 215 -17.41 4.93 15.30
CA ALA A 215 -16.53 4.34 16.29
C ALA A 215 -15.75 3.14 15.73
N ASP A 216 -16.41 2.22 15.05
CA ASP A 216 -15.76 1.04 14.46
C ASP A 216 -14.77 1.44 13.37
N ALA A 217 -15.17 2.37 12.49
CA ALA A 217 -14.32 2.93 11.43
C ALA A 217 -13.01 3.48 12.00
N LEU A 218 -13.13 4.38 12.99
CA LEU A 218 -11.98 5.04 13.62
C LEU A 218 -11.16 4.12 14.53
N THR A 219 -11.76 3.05 15.08
CA THR A 219 -11.04 2.13 15.98
C THR A 219 -10.22 1.10 15.20
N HIS A 220 -10.74 0.60 14.09
CA HIS A 220 -10.23 -0.62 13.46
C HIS A 220 -9.67 -0.44 12.04
N TYR A 221 -10.09 0.59 11.30
CA TYR A 221 -9.88 0.63 9.84
C TYR A 221 -9.13 1.87 9.33
N VAL A 222 -8.82 2.81 10.21
CA VAL A 222 -8.08 4.04 9.88
C VAL A 222 -6.88 4.16 10.81
N ASP A 223 -5.71 4.48 10.26
CA ASP A 223 -4.55 4.85 11.07
C ASP A 223 -4.68 6.30 11.54
N LEU A 224 -4.87 6.52 12.84
CA LEU A 224 -5.01 7.85 13.45
C LEU A 224 -3.69 8.38 14.03
N CYS A 225 -2.63 7.57 14.00
CA CYS A 225 -1.33 7.89 14.56
C CYS A 225 -0.31 8.24 13.48
N ALA A 226 -0.57 7.86 12.22
CA ALA A 226 0.20 8.33 11.08
C ALA A 226 0.05 9.85 10.92
N VAL A 227 1.17 10.56 10.98
CA VAL A 227 1.24 11.99 10.67
C VAL A 227 1.93 12.10 9.33
N SER A 228 1.23 12.60 8.31
CA SER A 228 1.83 12.94 7.01
C SER A 228 1.69 14.43 6.74
N ARG A 229 2.56 14.99 5.89
CA ARG A 229 2.43 16.39 5.43
C ARG A 229 1.06 16.65 4.81
N THR A 230 0.53 15.67 4.08
CA THR A 230 -0.80 15.77 3.47
C THR A 230 -1.88 15.95 4.53
N ILE A 231 -1.84 15.18 5.63
CA ILE A 231 -2.77 15.33 6.75
C ILE A 231 -2.59 16.71 7.39
N VAL A 232 -1.35 17.13 7.68
CA VAL A 232 -1.07 18.44 8.29
C VAL A 232 -1.55 19.59 7.40
N SER A 233 -1.34 19.48 6.09
CA SER A 233 -1.75 20.50 5.11
C SER A 233 -3.27 20.55 4.93
N ALA A 234 -3.95 19.40 4.98
CA ALA A 234 -5.41 19.34 4.91
C ALA A 234 -6.10 19.88 6.18
N LEU A 235 -5.38 19.92 7.30
CA LEU A 235 -5.86 20.43 8.58
C LEU A 235 -5.49 21.91 8.85
N ALA A 236 -4.65 22.52 8.00
CA ALA A 236 -4.19 23.91 8.11
C ALA A 236 -5.18 24.89 7.48
#